data_AF-A0AAW3JRM3-F1
#
_entry.id   AF-A0AAW3JRM3-F1
#
_cell.length_a   1.000
_cell.length_b   1.000
_cell.length_c   1.000
_cell.angle_alpha   90.00
_cell.angle_beta   90.00
_cell.angle_gamma   90.00
#
_symmetry.space_group_name_H-M   'P 1'
#
loop_
_entity.id
_entity.type
_entity.pdbx_description
1 polymer ?
#
loop_
_entity_poly.entity_id
_entity_poly.type
_entity_poly.pdbx_seq_one_letter_code
_entity_poly.pdbx_strand_id
1 'polypeptide(L)'
;MKHNLKKNEKKKKVVFINGWRKLCSMVLIFSMAVSLGAGYVSSQRVEAKAYDTSMSQFNKQYLDTNTFTVKGEAYLVGTDNVAKIGSTQTVYSVPEGTKIQGKTIKSKYLPQDNNQTVKYIWNGSGNVVGGGIDWISDHNSSAAFLEYETTKFKVLAYDDQWVIVWSEGYTPYKNLTEFQSCKTYLVQTAHRPGFYRVKREQVWLDMGRYESTTPKDGEKVTIKAEGKTTKAFVGIKLFNGIPSWGDSYRVPINTKLQVVSTEPIESKTKGDKSKYYKIYFNGKNSVDYMKYKSSGYYYVNAKYVNLYNKDTKVPKETKEGKVYKLAAGKELNVYEEKSTTSTVLGAMENDVTVEYFTDETDDTWTTIWFNSKKAYVKSAYFSKSTAVSGGSKVTNLHIKDIVNNQYVVGWDDLYNSTGYKVGVITSWDKFLLAASKQIPGSRNYELIEDADVETNYYKVKKSCFNKRKTIDIFVYGPSSKVSDTAHMTLSAPPERDVKPMAETKLSYNKKKKKYVTKKNITKNTVKIVNFYTDYAKYELQYSSNKNFKDAKTITKSGGNVKKYTGKSIVIKGLKPNTTYYFRQRYKAAVKTDAGTKYLIAPWSKSLKIKTLAK
;
A
#
# COMPACT_ATOMS: atom_id res chain seq x y z
N MET A 1 -49.27 62.83 2.39
CA MET A 1 -50.31 63.00 3.44
C MET A 1 -50.67 61.63 3.98
N LYS A 2 -50.55 61.44 5.32
CA LYS A 2 -51.30 60.56 6.27
C LYS A 2 -51.72 59.14 5.79
N HIS A 3 -51.52 58.03 6.51
CA HIS A 3 -51.57 57.75 7.95
C HIS A 3 -50.96 56.32 8.19
N ASN A 4 -50.09 56.12 9.21
CA ASN A 4 -50.31 55.32 10.45
C ASN A 4 -50.56 53.80 10.25
N LEU A 5 -50.05 52.83 11.04
CA LEU A 5 -49.45 52.78 12.38
C LEU A 5 -48.76 51.40 12.59
N LYS A 6 -47.60 51.44 13.28
CA LYS A 6 -47.01 50.58 14.35
C LYS A 6 -47.72 49.26 14.77
N LYS A 7 -47.12 48.29 15.48
CA LYS A 7 -45.76 47.83 15.89
C LYS A 7 -46.00 46.80 17.04
N ASN A 8 -45.09 45.82 17.21
CA ASN A 8 -44.83 44.99 18.43
C ASN A 8 -45.86 43.87 18.76
N GLU A 9 -45.51 42.70 19.32
CA GLU A 9 -44.41 42.40 20.25
C GLU A 9 -43.99 40.89 20.34
N LYS A 10 -42.77 40.70 20.88
CA LYS A 10 -41.96 39.50 21.23
C LYS A 10 -42.67 38.51 22.20
N LYS A 11 -42.32 37.24 22.47
CA LYS A 11 -41.06 36.42 22.48
C LYS A 11 -41.43 34.97 22.96
N LYS A 12 -40.72 33.91 22.51
CA LYS A 12 -40.17 32.73 23.29
C LYS A 12 -39.66 31.66 22.31
N LYS A 13 -38.34 31.40 22.22
CA LYS A 13 -37.58 30.17 22.65
C LYS A 13 -38.17 28.85 22.08
N VAL A 14 -37.48 27.86 21.48
CA VAL A 14 -36.09 27.35 21.50
C VAL A 14 -35.91 26.29 20.37
N VAL A 15 -34.65 26.14 19.96
CA VAL A 15 -33.88 25.11 19.22
C VAL A 15 -34.46 23.70 18.95
N PHE A 16 -34.12 23.22 17.73
CA PHE A 16 -34.06 21.86 17.14
C PHE A 16 -33.88 20.65 18.08
N ILE A 17 -34.53 19.52 17.73
CA ILE A 17 -33.99 18.13 17.76
C ILE A 17 -34.77 17.23 16.75
N ASN A 18 -34.02 16.33 16.11
CA ASN A 18 -34.40 15.30 15.13
C ASN A 18 -35.54 14.35 15.53
N GLY A 19 -36.23 13.81 14.51
CA GLY A 19 -37.05 12.60 14.69
C GLY A 19 -37.74 12.11 13.41
N TRP A 20 -37.20 11.03 12.82
CA TRP A 20 -37.83 10.18 11.82
C TRP A 20 -39.29 9.81 12.13
N ARG A 21 -40.15 9.74 11.09
CA ARG A 21 -40.88 8.54 10.65
C ARG A 21 -42.06 8.90 9.71
N LYS A 22 -42.34 7.94 8.82
CA LYS A 22 -43.54 7.76 7.98
C LYS A 22 -43.59 8.53 6.66
N LEU A 23 -43.53 7.78 5.55
CA LEU A 23 -44.71 7.53 4.72
C LEU A 23 -44.36 6.54 3.60
N CYS A 24 -44.57 5.25 3.88
CA CYS A 24 -44.94 4.28 2.85
C CYS A 24 -46.46 4.14 2.92
N SER A 25 -47.16 4.53 1.86
CA SER A 25 -48.52 4.09 1.56
C SER A 25 -48.81 4.31 0.08
N MET A 26 -49.26 3.23 -0.56
CA MET A 26 -49.94 3.15 -1.87
C MET A 26 -49.03 3.48 -3.08
N VAL A 27 -48.94 2.66 -4.11
CA VAL A 27 -50.03 2.22 -4.99
C VAL A 27 -49.69 0.86 -5.64
N LEU A 28 -50.72 0.04 -5.77
CA LEU A 28 -50.76 -1.30 -6.36
C LEU A 28 -51.63 -1.18 -7.63
N ILE A 29 -51.11 -1.45 -8.83
CA ILE A 29 -51.93 -1.68 -10.04
C ILE A 29 -51.32 -2.82 -10.89
N PHE A 30 -52.09 -3.90 -10.95
CA PHE A 30 -52.31 -4.89 -12.01
C PHE A 30 -51.44 -4.86 -13.29
N SER A 31 -50.87 -6.02 -13.64
CA SER A 31 -51.26 -6.74 -14.87
C SER A 31 -50.85 -8.22 -14.83
N MET A 32 -51.87 -9.08 -14.92
CA MET A 32 -51.82 -10.52 -15.21
C MET A 32 -52.10 -10.67 -16.72
N ALA A 33 -51.29 -11.44 -17.46
CA ALA A 33 -51.74 -12.32 -18.56
C ALA A 33 -50.58 -13.03 -19.27
N VAL A 34 -50.60 -14.37 -19.16
CA VAL A 34 -50.36 -15.39 -20.20
C VAL A 34 -49.02 -15.43 -20.96
N SER A 35 -48.23 -16.47 -20.67
CA SER A 35 -47.80 -17.43 -21.71
C SER A 35 -47.51 -18.81 -21.08
N LEU A 36 -48.36 -19.78 -21.44
CA LEU A 36 -48.16 -21.21 -21.24
C LEU A 36 -47.29 -21.76 -22.36
N GLY A 37 -46.39 -22.69 -22.05
CA GLY A 37 -45.77 -23.56 -23.06
C GLY A 37 -44.31 -23.93 -22.79
N ALA A 38 -44.05 -24.70 -21.75
CA ALA A 38 -42.82 -25.50 -21.67
C ALA A 38 -43.18 -26.91 -21.18
N GLY A 39 -42.94 -27.88 -22.06
CA GLY A 39 -43.13 -29.29 -21.79
C GLY A 39 -42.33 -29.71 -20.57
N TYR A 40 -43.04 -30.30 -19.61
CA TYR A 40 -42.51 -31.02 -18.48
C TYR A 40 -41.64 -32.18 -18.96
N VAL A 41 -40.34 -32.13 -18.68
CA VAL A 41 -39.55 -33.34 -18.44
C VAL A 41 -39.37 -33.42 -16.93
N SER A 42 -40.00 -34.43 -16.34
CA SER A 42 -39.99 -34.69 -14.90
C SER A 42 -38.56 -35.02 -14.43
N SER A 43 -37.83 -34.03 -13.91
CA SER A 43 -36.83 -34.34 -12.90
C SER A 43 -37.59 -34.79 -11.66
N GLN A 44 -37.31 -36.02 -11.21
CA GLN A 44 -37.80 -36.50 -9.93
C GLN A 44 -37.47 -35.44 -8.89
N ARG A 45 -38.51 -34.79 -8.37
CA ARG A 45 -38.45 -33.98 -7.17
C ARG A 45 -37.93 -34.88 -6.06
N VAL A 46 -36.62 -34.83 -5.78
CA VAL A 46 -36.14 -35.18 -4.45
C VAL A 46 -36.86 -34.21 -3.54
N GLU A 47 -37.77 -34.75 -2.72
CA GLU A 47 -38.55 -33.98 -1.77
C GLU A 47 -37.60 -33.12 -0.93
N ALA A 48 -37.54 -31.84 -1.27
CA ALA A 48 -37.07 -30.81 -0.38
C ALA A 48 -38.09 -30.71 0.77
N LYS A 49 -38.05 -31.68 1.68
CA LYS A 49 -38.45 -31.44 3.07
C LYS A 49 -37.51 -30.34 3.52
N ALA A 50 -38.06 -29.13 3.52
CA ALA A 50 -37.46 -27.89 3.98
C ALA A 50 -36.49 -28.19 5.13
N TYR A 51 -35.34 -27.51 5.16
CA TYR A 51 -34.42 -27.51 6.31
C TYR A 51 -35.21 -27.82 7.58
N ASP A 52 -34.95 -28.96 8.22
CA ASP A 52 -35.57 -29.28 9.51
C ASP A 52 -35.26 -28.10 10.43
N THR A 53 -36.25 -27.23 10.53
CA THR A 53 -36.14 -25.85 11.02
C THR A 53 -36.42 -25.82 12.52
N SER A 54 -36.37 -26.99 13.16
CA SER A 54 -36.15 -27.08 14.59
C SER A 54 -34.69 -26.75 14.90
N MET A 55 -34.43 -25.45 15.07
CA MET A 55 -33.17 -24.82 15.51
C MET A 55 -32.69 -25.30 16.91
N SER A 56 -33.14 -26.47 17.38
CA SER A 56 -32.68 -27.20 18.56
C SER A 56 -32.11 -28.59 18.25
N GLN A 57 -32.02 -29.02 16.97
CA GLN A 57 -31.44 -30.32 16.59
C GLN A 57 -30.05 -30.28 15.96
N PHE A 58 -29.48 -29.11 15.63
CA PHE A 58 -28.03 -28.98 15.51
C PHE A 58 -27.32 -28.87 16.87
N ASN A 59 -27.96 -29.38 17.93
CA ASN A 59 -27.29 -29.71 19.17
C ASN A 59 -26.29 -30.84 18.90
N LYS A 60 -25.03 -30.46 18.63
CA LYS A 60 -23.85 -31.33 18.71
C LYS A 60 -24.04 -32.75 18.13
N GLN A 61 -24.25 -32.87 16.82
CA GLN A 61 -23.77 -34.07 16.15
C GLN A 61 -22.28 -33.90 15.96
N TYR A 62 -21.55 -34.30 17.00
CA TYR A 62 -20.14 -34.59 16.89
C TYR A 62 -19.97 -35.47 15.63
N LEU A 63 -18.89 -35.25 14.88
CA LEU A 63 -18.18 -36.39 14.30
C LEU A 63 -18.31 -37.50 15.33
N ASP A 64 -18.79 -38.68 14.99
CA ASP A 64 -18.57 -39.80 15.88
C ASP A 64 -17.05 -39.92 15.92
N THR A 65 -16.37 -39.21 16.82
CA THR A 65 -14.92 -38.97 16.81
C THR A 65 -14.20 -40.28 17.09
N ASN A 66 -14.95 -41.29 17.53
CA ASN A 66 -14.57 -42.68 17.64
C ASN A 66 -14.48 -43.38 16.26
N THR A 67 -15.08 -42.82 15.20
CA THR A 67 -15.12 -43.38 13.85
C THR A 67 -14.01 -42.83 12.95
N PHE A 68 -13.63 -41.56 13.07
CA PHE A 68 -12.59 -40.96 12.23
C PHE A 68 -11.52 -40.26 13.06
N THR A 69 -10.27 -40.55 12.75
CA THR A 69 -9.12 -39.92 13.41
C THR A 69 -8.86 -38.56 12.77
N VAL A 70 -8.92 -37.49 13.56
CA VAL A 70 -8.47 -36.16 13.09
C VAL A 70 -6.95 -36.22 12.91
N LYS A 71 -6.48 -35.89 11.70
CA LYS A 71 -5.04 -35.92 11.38
C LYS A 71 -4.33 -34.60 11.71
N GLY A 72 -5.06 -33.50 11.78
CA GLY A 72 -4.52 -32.16 12.02
C GLY A 72 -5.55 -31.06 11.82
N GLU A 73 -5.07 -29.83 11.74
CA GLU A 73 -5.84 -28.62 11.38
C GLU A 73 -5.42 -28.11 10.00
N ALA A 74 -6.40 -27.57 9.26
CA ALA A 74 -6.18 -26.82 8.03
C ALA A 74 -6.63 -25.38 8.24
N TYR A 75 -5.81 -24.45 7.78
CA TYR A 75 -6.06 -23.02 7.86
C TYR A 75 -6.33 -22.46 6.47
N LEU A 76 -7.53 -21.90 6.25
CA LEU A 76 -7.94 -21.40 4.94
C LEU A 76 -7.23 -20.10 4.60
N VAL A 77 -6.64 -20.05 3.39
CA VAL A 77 -5.93 -18.88 2.85
C VAL A 77 -6.34 -18.59 1.43
N GLY A 78 -6.06 -17.38 0.96
CA GLY A 78 -6.36 -16.97 -0.40
C GLY A 78 -5.61 -17.76 -1.48
N THR A 79 -5.98 -17.57 -2.74
CA THR A 79 -5.22 -18.10 -3.90
C THR A 79 -3.81 -17.50 -3.97
N ASP A 80 -3.62 -16.31 -3.41
CA ASP A 80 -2.33 -15.68 -3.17
C ASP A 80 -1.59 -16.27 -1.95
N ASN A 81 -2.14 -17.30 -1.29
CA ASN A 81 -1.58 -17.94 -0.11
C ASN A 81 -1.35 -17.00 1.08
N VAL A 82 -2.09 -15.89 1.16
CA VAL A 82 -2.10 -14.99 2.30
C VAL A 82 -3.44 -15.12 3.02
N ALA A 83 -3.42 -15.17 4.35
CA ALA A 83 -4.65 -15.12 5.14
C ALA A 83 -5.12 -13.67 5.28
N LYS A 84 -6.19 -13.30 4.56
CA LYS A 84 -6.79 -11.95 4.59
C LYS A 84 -8.12 -11.96 5.33
N ILE A 85 -8.17 -11.20 6.43
CA ILE A 85 -9.40 -11.01 7.19
C ILE A 85 -10.48 -10.38 6.28
N GLY A 86 -11.65 -11.01 6.22
CA GLY A 86 -12.80 -10.53 5.45
C GLY A 86 -12.87 -11.02 4.00
N SER A 87 -11.82 -11.68 3.49
CA SER A 87 -11.87 -12.39 2.20
C SER A 87 -12.46 -13.78 2.36
N THR A 88 -13.01 -14.35 1.29
CA THR A 88 -13.63 -15.68 1.29
C THR A 88 -13.09 -16.56 0.18
N GLN A 89 -13.05 -17.88 0.42
CA GLN A 89 -12.72 -18.91 -0.57
C GLN A 89 -13.85 -19.92 -0.72
N THR A 90 -13.95 -20.53 -1.89
CA THR A 90 -14.94 -21.56 -2.17
C THR A 90 -14.58 -22.87 -1.49
N VAL A 91 -15.53 -23.44 -0.74
CA VAL A 91 -15.49 -24.80 -0.20
C VAL A 91 -16.37 -25.70 -1.06
N TYR A 92 -15.92 -26.93 -1.31
CA TYR A 92 -16.56 -27.84 -2.25
C TYR A 92 -17.13 -29.07 -1.52
N SER A 93 -18.22 -29.65 -2.05
CA SER A 93 -18.71 -30.96 -1.65
C SER A 93 -17.65 -32.04 -1.97
N VAL A 94 -17.60 -33.04 -1.10
CA VAL A 94 -16.81 -34.26 -1.35
C VAL A 94 -17.58 -35.12 -2.35
N PRO A 95 -16.95 -35.65 -3.43
CA PRO A 95 -17.65 -36.47 -4.41
C PRO A 95 -18.32 -37.70 -3.78
N GLU A 96 -19.48 -38.09 -4.30
CA GLU A 96 -20.15 -39.32 -3.87
C GLU A 96 -19.26 -40.55 -4.09
N GLY A 97 -19.34 -41.51 -3.18
CA GLY A 97 -18.48 -42.71 -3.20
C GLY A 97 -17.06 -42.51 -2.67
N THR A 98 -16.66 -41.27 -2.32
CA THR A 98 -15.35 -41.02 -1.69
C THR A 98 -15.24 -41.80 -0.37
N LYS A 99 -14.18 -42.60 -0.23
CA LYS A 99 -13.84 -43.28 1.02
C LYS A 99 -12.92 -42.39 1.86
N ILE A 100 -13.30 -42.13 3.11
CA ILE A 100 -12.45 -41.41 4.06
C ILE A 100 -11.91 -42.44 5.05
N GLN A 101 -10.58 -42.55 5.15
CA GLN A 101 -9.92 -43.53 6.04
C GLN A 101 -10.42 -44.97 5.83
N GLY A 102 -10.67 -45.34 4.56
CA GLY A 102 -11.18 -46.66 4.18
C GLY A 102 -12.67 -46.89 4.41
N LYS A 103 -13.40 -45.92 4.99
CA LYS A 103 -14.83 -46.03 5.31
C LYS A 103 -15.68 -45.32 4.26
N THR A 104 -16.76 -45.98 3.84
CA THR A 104 -17.82 -45.38 3.01
C THR A 104 -18.67 -44.45 3.87
N ILE A 105 -18.90 -43.23 3.39
CA ILE A 105 -19.67 -42.22 4.10
C ILE A 105 -21.14 -42.28 3.69
N LYS A 106 -22.05 -42.13 4.67
CA LYS A 106 -23.49 -42.03 4.37
C LYS A 106 -23.78 -40.76 3.57
N SER A 107 -24.60 -40.86 2.53
CA SER A 107 -24.95 -39.75 1.62
C SER A 107 -25.43 -38.48 2.35
N LYS A 108 -26.15 -38.63 3.47
CA LYS A 108 -26.61 -37.49 4.29
C LYS A 108 -25.51 -36.57 4.83
N TYR A 109 -24.26 -37.05 4.89
CA TYR A 109 -23.09 -36.25 5.32
C TYR A 109 -22.25 -35.74 4.13
N LEU A 110 -22.73 -35.93 2.89
CA LEU A 110 -22.10 -35.50 1.64
C LEU A 110 -23.05 -34.55 0.89
N PRO A 111 -23.24 -33.30 1.37
CA PRO A 111 -24.26 -32.41 0.85
C PRO A 111 -23.88 -31.84 -0.52
N GLN A 112 -24.15 -32.59 -1.60
CA GLN A 112 -23.82 -32.22 -2.99
C GLN A 112 -24.59 -30.98 -3.45
N ASP A 113 -25.87 -30.89 -3.08
CA ASP A 113 -26.77 -29.87 -3.59
C ASP A 113 -26.87 -28.66 -2.67
N ASN A 114 -25.91 -28.44 -1.76
CA ASN A 114 -26.00 -27.40 -0.73
C ASN A 114 -26.26 -26.01 -1.33
N ASN A 115 -25.42 -25.59 -2.29
CA ASN A 115 -25.53 -24.29 -2.94
C ASN A 115 -26.87 -24.14 -3.71
N GLN A 116 -27.30 -25.19 -4.43
CA GLN A 116 -28.58 -25.20 -5.13
C GLN A 116 -29.76 -25.11 -4.17
N THR A 117 -29.71 -25.84 -3.06
CA THR A 117 -30.76 -25.84 -2.03
C THR A 117 -30.89 -24.46 -1.37
N VAL A 118 -29.77 -23.82 -1.01
CA VAL A 118 -29.76 -22.47 -0.42
C VAL A 118 -30.30 -21.45 -1.43
N LYS A 119 -29.90 -21.55 -2.69
CA LYS A 119 -30.42 -20.71 -3.79
C LYS A 119 -31.93 -20.87 -3.99
N TYR A 120 -32.44 -22.10 -3.98
CA TYR A 120 -33.87 -22.37 -4.12
C TYR A 120 -34.67 -21.78 -2.96
N ILE A 121 -34.22 -21.95 -1.71
CA ILE A 121 -34.89 -21.39 -0.54
C ILE A 121 -34.90 -19.87 -0.58
N TRP A 122 -33.77 -19.25 -0.92
CA TRP A 122 -33.68 -17.80 -1.04
C TRP A 122 -34.64 -17.25 -2.10
N ASN A 123 -34.62 -17.82 -3.30
CA ASN A 123 -35.44 -17.36 -4.42
C ASN A 123 -36.94 -17.69 -4.23
N GLY A 124 -37.27 -18.81 -3.59
CA GLY A 124 -38.64 -19.27 -3.36
C GLY A 124 -39.39 -18.52 -2.25
N SER A 125 -38.69 -17.75 -1.42
CA SER A 125 -39.27 -17.08 -0.24
C SER A 125 -39.95 -15.73 -0.53
N GLY A 126 -40.04 -15.28 -1.79
CA GLY A 126 -40.79 -14.08 -2.18
C GLY A 126 -40.22 -12.72 -1.70
N ASN A 127 -39.17 -12.69 -0.89
CA ASN A 127 -38.55 -11.46 -0.37
C ASN A 127 -37.45 -10.93 -1.29
N VAL A 128 -37.83 -10.39 -2.46
CA VAL A 128 -36.88 -9.69 -3.35
C VAL A 128 -37.14 -8.19 -3.28
N VAL A 129 -36.48 -7.53 -2.32
CA VAL A 129 -36.32 -6.06 -2.35
C VAL A 129 -34.84 -5.72 -2.28
N GLY A 130 -34.24 -5.57 -3.47
CA GLY A 130 -32.98 -4.86 -3.69
C GLY A 130 -31.70 -5.65 -3.44
N GLY A 131 -31.07 -6.10 -4.52
CA GLY A 131 -29.69 -6.64 -4.56
C GLY A 131 -29.64 -8.09 -5.04
N GLY A 132 -29.33 -8.30 -6.32
CA GLY A 132 -29.04 -9.64 -6.83
C GLY A 132 -27.83 -10.22 -6.08
N ILE A 133 -27.96 -11.43 -5.56
CA ILE A 133 -26.81 -12.19 -5.06
C ILE A 133 -26.07 -12.73 -6.28
N ASP A 134 -24.80 -12.35 -6.43
CA ASP A 134 -23.87 -13.02 -7.35
C ASP A 134 -23.56 -14.41 -6.78
N TRP A 135 -24.47 -15.36 -7.00
CA TRP A 135 -24.29 -16.76 -6.62
C TRP A 135 -22.95 -17.29 -7.12
N ILE A 136 -22.33 -18.19 -6.36
CA ILE A 136 -21.06 -18.82 -6.72
C ILE A 136 -21.18 -19.33 -8.16
N SER A 137 -20.45 -18.69 -9.08
CA SER A 137 -20.80 -18.64 -10.52
C SER A 137 -20.60 -19.94 -11.27
N ASP A 138 -20.07 -20.97 -10.62
CA ASP A 138 -19.91 -22.29 -11.19
C ASP A 138 -21.27 -23.03 -11.25
N HIS A 139 -21.99 -22.84 -12.35
CA HIS A 139 -23.27 -23.51 -12.60
C HIS A 139 -23.15 -25.04 -12.81
N ASN A 140 -21.93 -25.59 -12.76
CA ASN A 140 -21.63 -27.02 -12.91
C ASN A 140 -20.83 -27.63 -11.73
N SER A 141 -20.45 -26.88 -10.69
CA SER A 141 -19.43 -27.36 -9.76
C SER A 141 -19.96 -27.87 -8.42
N SER A 142 -19.17 -28.77 -7.84
CA SER A 142 -19.23 -29.17 -6.43
C SER A 142 -19.09 -28.00 -5.44
N ALA A 143 -19.15 -26.73 -5.85
CA ALA A 143 -19.07 -25.60 -4.92
C ALA A 143 -20.28 -25.61 -3.96
N ALA A 144 -19.98 -25.71 -2.67
CA ALA A 144 -20.99 -25.86 -1.63
C ALA A 144 -21.31 -24.54 -0.93
N PHE A 145 -20.29 -23.77 -0.54
CA PHE A 145 -20.42 -22.49 0.16
C PHE A 145 -19.12 -21.68 0.11
N LEU A 146 -19.19 -20.41 0.51
CA LEU A 146 -18.03 -19.55 0.75
C LEU A 146 -17.64 -19.61 2.22
N GLU A 147 -16.36 -19.80 2.50
CA GLU A 147 -15.80 -19.73 3.84
C GLU A 147 -14.79 -18.58 3.93
N TYR A 148 -14.72 -17.93 5.09
CA TYR A 148 -13.73 -16.89 5.30
C TYR A 148 -12.32 -17.46 5.32
N GLU A 149 -11.41 -16.79 4.59
CA GLU A 149 -9.99 -16.92 4.91
C GLU A 149 -9.82 -16.65 6.40
N THR A 150 -8.85 -17.31 7.02
CA THR A 150 -8.68 -17.39 8.48
C THR A 150 -9.44 -18.52 9.20
N THR A 151 -10.38 -19.20 8.53
CA THR A 151 -11.11 -20.32 9.13
C THR A 151 -10.21 -21.54 9.33
N LYS A 152 -10.39 -22.20 10.48
CA LYS A 152 -9.75 -23.45 10.86
C LYS A 152 -10.67 -24.63 10.63
N PHE A 153 -10.15 -25.69 10.03
CA PHE A 153 -10.86 -26.93 9.80
C PHE A 153 -10.14 -28.11 10.44
N LYS A 154 -10.91 -29.11 10.91
CA LYS A 154 -10.37 -30.42 11.29
C LYS A 154 -10.12 -31.25 10.03
N VAL A 155 -8.89 -31.71 9.86
CA VAL A 155 -8.45 -32.49 8.69
C VAL A 155 -8.66 -33.97 8.94
N LEU A 156 -9.29 -34.66 7.99
CA LEU A 156 -9.58 -36.09 8.07
C LEU A 156 -8.81 -36.91 7.04
N ALA A 157 -8.65 -36.36 5.84
CA ALA A 157 -7.84 -36.91 4.76
C ALA A 157 -7.34 -35.77 3.88
N TYR A 158 -6.26 -36.01 3.16
CA TYR A 158 -5.69 -35.04 2.24
C TYR A 158 -4.77 -35.74 1.26
N ASP A 159 -4.60 -35.12 0.10
CA ASP A 159 -3.66 -35.48 -0.95
C ASP A 159 -3.03 -34.20 -1.55
N ASP A 160 -2.37 -34.34 -2.69
CA ASP A 160 -1.69 -33.24 -3.38
C ASP A 160 -2.67 -32.15 -3.89
N GLN A 161 -3.95 -32.48 -4.05
CA GLN A 161 -4.97 -31.62 -4.66
C GLN A 161 -6.03 -31.14 -3.68
N TRP A 162 -6.41 -31.95 -2.71
CA TRP A 162 -7.56 -31.71 -1.84
C TRP A 162 -7.24 -31.99 -0.37
N VAL A 163 -7.90 -31.23 0.50
CA VAL A 163 -8.00 -31.51 1.93
C VAL A 163 -9.45 -31.74 2.26
N ILE A 164 -9.75 -32.93 2.77
CA ILE A 164 -11.08 -33.32 3.24
C ILE A 164 -11.22 -32.91 4.70
N VAL A 165 -12.25 -32.12 4.95
CA VAL A 165 -12.54 -31.48 6.22
C VAL A 165 -13.94 -31.82 6.69
N TRP A 166 -14.15 -31.74 7.99
CA TRP A 166 -15.49 -31.67 8.56
C TRP A 166 -15.83 -30.22 8.86
N SER A 167 -17.02 -29.79 8.44
CA SER A 167 -17.61 -28.54 8.90
C SER A 167 -18.80 -28.80 9.82
N GLU A 168 -18.89 -28.02 10.89
CA GLU A 168 -19.99 -28.09 11.87
C GLU A 168 -21.26 -27.38 11.40
N GLY A 169 -21.26 -26.88 10.16
CA GLY A 169 -22.38 -26.14 9.57
C GLY A 169 -22.44 -24.70 10.08
N TYR A 170 -23.05 -23.84 9.26
CA TYR A 170 -23.31 -22.46 9.63
C TYR A 170 -24.65 -22.02 9.04
N THR A 171 -25.48 -21.39 9.87
CA THR A 171 -26.62 -20.60 9.41
C THR A 171 -26.49 -19.20 10.01
N PRO A 172 -26.57 -18.12 9.21
CA PRO A 172 -26.41 -16.78 9.75
C PRO A 172 -27.62 -16.31 10.57
N TYR A 173 -28.75 -17.06 10.56
CA TYR A 173 -29.97 -16.74 11.30
C TYR A 173 -30.79 -17.99 11.69
N LYS A 174 -31.79 -17.79 12.56
CA LYS A 174 -32.77 -18.83 12.95
C LYS A 174 -33.60 -19.36 11.77
N ASN A 175 -33.77 -18.59 10.70
CA ASN A 175 -34.38 -19.03 9.45
C ASN A 175 -33.69 -18.32 8.27
N LEU A 176 -33.46 -19.03 7.15
CA LEU A 176 -32.86 -18.43 5.94
C LEU A 176 -33.79 -17.42 5.23
N THR A 177 -35.03 -17.27 5.71
CA THR A 177 -36.09 -16.43 5.13
C THR A 177 -36.16 -15.00 5.71
N GLU A 178 -35.40 -14.71 6.78
CA GLU A 178 -35.51 -13.46 7.58
C GLU A 178 -34.38 -12.42 7.31
N PHE A 179 -33.66 -12.52 6.19
CA PHE A 179 -32.54 -11.61 5.93
C PHE A 179 -32.96 -10.18 5.55
N GLN A 180 -32.29 -9.19 6.14
CA GLN A 180 -32.31 -7.81 5.68
C GLN A 180 -31.32 -7.64 4.51
N SER A 181 -31.70 -6.84 3.50
CA SER A 181 -30.99 -6.65 2.22
C SER A 181 -29.53 -6.16 2.34
N CYS A 182 -29.10 -5.67 3.49
CA CYS A 182 -27.74 -5.18 3.73
C CYS A 182 -26.69 -6.25 4.03
N LYS A 183 -27.05 -7.54 4.12
CA LYS A 183 -26.11 -8.65 4.43
C LYS A 183 -26.31 -9.91 3.57
N THR A 184 -26.72 -9.74 2.32
CA THR A 184 -27.02 -10.83 1.38
C THR A 184 -25.81 -11.76 1.12
N TYR A 185 -24.57 -11.28 1.25
CA TYR A 185 -23.35 -12.09 1.13
C TYR A 185 -23.26 -13.22 2.18
N LEU A 186 -23.88 -13.07 3.35
CA LEU A 186 -23.86 -14.11 4.41
C LEU A 186 -24.66 -15.37 4.01
N VAL A 187 -25.58 -15.26 3.04
CA VAL A 187 -26.34 -16.42 2.54
C VAL A 187 -25.41 -17.43 1.87
N GLN A 188 -24.32 -16.96 1.26
CA GLN A 188 -23.35 -17.80 0.55
C GLN A 188 -22.45 -18.60 1.49
N THR A 189 -22.39 -18.22 2.78
CA THR A 189 -21.65 -18.97 3.81
C THR A 189 -22.52 -20.02 4.49
N ALA A 190 -23.83 -20.04 4.22
CA ALA A 190 -24.76 -20.97 4.82
C ALA A 190 -24.56 -22.39 4.29
N HIS A 191 -24.41 -23.35 5.20
CA HIS A 191 -24.23 -24.75 4.84
C HIS A 191 -24.60 -25.69 5.98
N ARG A 192 -24.96 -26.91 5.61
CA ARG A 192 -25.24 -28.00 6.56
C ARG A 192 -23.93 -28.59 7.10
N PRO A 193 -23.92 -29.23 8.28
CA PRO A 193 -22.76 -29.98 8.70
C PRO A 193 -22.52 -31.18 7.78
N GLY A 194 -21.26 -31.48 7.52
CA GLY A 194 -20.90 -32.53 6.58
C GLY A 194 -19.42 -32.58 6.25
N PHE A 195 -19.07 -33.54 5.40
CA PHE A 195 -17.74 -33.64 4.81
C PHE A 195 -17.66 -32.77 3.57
N TYR A 196 -16.65 -31.90 3.59
CA TYR A 196 -16.33 -30.98 2.52
C TYR A 196 -14.87 -31.15 2.12
N ARG A 197 -14.50 -30.54 1.01
CA ARG A 197 -13.12 -30.47 0.56
C ARG A 197 -12.73 -29.06 0.18
N VAL A 198 -11.49 -28.72 0.45
CA VAL A 198 -10.83 -27.47 0.07
C VAL A 198 -9.62 -27.81 -0.79
N LYS A 199 -9.30 -26.96 -1.77
CA LYS A 199 -8.08 -27.19 -2.57
C LYS A 199 -6.85 -27.13 -1.67
N ARG A 200 -5.92 -28.06 -1.87
CA ARG A 200 -4.68 -28.18 -1.08
C ARG A 200 -3.84 -26.90 -1.16
N GLU A 201 -3.87 -26.20 -2.30
CA GLU A 201 -3.14 -24.95 -2.51
C GLU A 201 -3.72 -23.74 -1.75
N GLN A 202 -4.94 -23.85 -1.20
CA GLN A 202 -5.64 -22.79 -0.46
C GLN A 202 -5.65 -23.04 1.04
N VAL A 203 -4.81 -23.97 1.52
CA VAL A 203 -4.74 -24.29 2.94
C VAL A 203 -3.31 -24.44 3.43
N TRP A 204 -3.04 -23.87 4.59
CA TRP A 204 -1.88 -24.23 5.38
C TRP A 204 -2.24 -25.39 6.33
N LEU A 205 -1.41 -26.44 6.37
CA LEU A 205 -1.67 -27.63 7.18
C LEU A 205 -0.78 -27.69 8.42
N ASP A 206 -1.42 -27.80 9.58
CA ASP A 206 -0.78 -28.11 10.86
C ASP A 206 -1.19 -29.51 11.31
N MET A 207 -0.26 -30.46 11.19
CA MET A 207 -0.50 -31.86 11.54
C MET A 207 -0.18 -32.17 13.01
N GLY A 208 -0.05 -31.15 13.87
CA GLY A 208 0.21 -31.33 15.30
C GLY A 208 1.57 -31.95 15.61
N ARG A 209 2.53 -31.90 14.68
CA ARG A 209 3.84 -32.55 14.82
C ARG A 209 4.92 -31.67 15.48
N TYR A 210 4.49 -30.73 16.32
CA TYR A 210 5.35 -29.75 16.99
C TYR A 210 6.53 -30.38 17.74
N GLU A 211 6.32 -31.55 18.36
CA GLU A 211 7.37 -32.30 19.06
C GLU A 211 8.51 -32.74 18.14
N SER A 212 8.21 -33.08 16.87
CA SER A 212 9.24 -33.52 15.91
C SER A 212 10.11 -32.39 15.35
N THR A 213 9.65 -31.14 15.48
CA THR A 213 10.36 -29.96 14.98
C THR A 213 11.09 -29.19 16.07
N THR A 214 10.73 -29.39 17.33
CA THR A 214 11.32 -28.64 18.43
C THR A 214 12.73 -29.17 18.71
N PRO A 215 13.74 -28.30 18.89
CA PRO A 215 15.05 -28.73 19.36
C PRO A 215 14.91 -29.53 20.66
N LYS A 216 15.72 -30.57 20.83
CA LYS A 216 15.72 -31.34 22.09
C LYS A 216 16.14 -30.42 23.25
N ASP A 217 15.70 -30.74 24.47
CA ASP A 217 16.12 -29.99 25.65
C ASP A 217 17.66 -29.96 25.75
N GLY A 218 18.21 -28.76 25.90
CA GLY A 218 19.66 -28.52 25.90
C GLY A 218 20.34 -28.45 24.53
N GLU A 219 19.61 -28.66 23.43
CA GLU A 219 20.17 -28.53 22.07
C GLU A 219 20.47 -27.06 21.73
N LYS A 220 21.74 -26.75 21.43
CA LYS A 220 22.16 -25.43 20.99
C LYS A 220 21.92 -25.25 19.50
N VAL A 221 20.84 -24.56 19.15
CA VAL A 221 20.56 -24.18 17.75
C VAL A 221 21.61 -23.18 17.26
N THR A 222 22.32 -23.54 16.19
CA THR A 222 23.34 -22.68 15.58
C THR A 222 22.91 -22.25 14.18
N ILE A 223 22.72 -20.95 13.99
CA ILE A 223 22.43 -20.37 12.67
C ILE A 223 23.74 -20.19 11.90
N LYS A 224 23.82 -20.81 10.71
CA LYS A 224 25.00 -20.83 9.84
C LYS A 224 24.95 -19.78 8.74
N ALA A 225 23.75 -19.40 8.31
CA ALA A 225 23.53 -18.37 7.29
C ALA A 225 22.19 -17.66 7.47
N GLU A 226 22.07 -16.46 6.90
CA GLU A 226 20.76 -15.87 6.58
C GLU A 226 20.35 -16.31 5.17
N GLY A 227 19.09 -16.66 4.97
CA GLY A 227 18.50 -16.88 3.65
C GLY A 227 17.54 -15.75 3.28
N LYS A 228 17.45 -15.36 2.01
CA LYS A 228 16.45 -14.43 1.50
C LYS A 228 15.63 -15.11 0.40
N THR A 229 14.31 -15.10 0.53
CA THR A 229 13.43 -15.78 -0.44
C THR A 229 13.39 -15.05 -1.78
N THR A 230 13.37 -15.84 -2.87
CA THR A 230 13.48 -15.32 -4.25
C THR A 230 12.27 -15.63 -5.14
N LYS A 231 11.15 -16.05 -4.54
CA LYS A 231 9.89 -16.36 -5.23
C LYS A 231 8.76 -15.58 -4.56
N ALA A 232 7.70 -15.23 -5.29
CA ALA A 232 6.52 -14.54 -4.76
C ALA A 232 6.06 -15.13 -3.43
N PHE A 233 6.00 -16.47 -3.37
CA PHE A 233 5.81 -17.22 -2.14
C PHE A 233 6.70 -18.47 -2.12
N VAL A 234 7.41 -18.68 -1.02
CA VAL A 234 8.23 -19.87 -0.80
C VAL A 234 7.61 -20.73 0.28
N GLY A 235 7.38 -22.00 -0.04
CA GLY A 235 6.87 -23.01 0.89
C GLY A 235 7.88 -23.38 1.97
N ILE A 236 7.45 -23.28 3.23
CA ILE A 236 8.10 -23.85 4.39
C ILE A 236 7.44 -25.20 4.65
N LYS A 237 8.26 -26.25 4.62
CA LYS A 237 7.83 -27.63 4.75
C LYS A 237 8.29 -28.23 6.06
N LEU A 238 7.46 -29.09 6.62
CA LEU A 238 7.82 -29.90 7.77
C LEU A 238 8.93 -30.93 7.46
N PHE A 239 8.99 -31.40 6.22
CA PHE A 239 9.98 -32.37 5.74
C PHE A 239 10.56 -31.94 4.40
N ASN A 240 11.79 -32.35 4.12
CA ASN A 240 12.47 -32.14 2.84
C ASN A 240 11.80 -32.97 1.73
N GLY A 241 10.71 -32.43 1.17
CA GLY A 241 10.04 -32.96 -0.01
C GLY A 241 9.27 -34.26 0.23
N ILE A 242 8.02 -34.13 0.68
CA ILE A 242 6.98 -35.17 0.64
C ILE A 242 5.72 -34.47 0.09
N PRO A 243 5.23 -34.75 -1.13
CA PRO A 243 4.30 -33.86 -1.84
C PRO A 243 2.92 -33.90 -1.21
N SER A 244 2.51 -35.09 -0.75
CA SER A 244 1.24 -35.30 -0.06
C SER A 244 1.10 -34.40 1.14
N TRP A 245 2.18 -34.01 1.80
CA TRP A 245 2.14 -33.16 2.98
C TRP A 245 2.10 -31.67 2.63
N GLY A 246 2.36 -31.30 1.38
CA GLY A 246 2.37 -29.95 0.84
C GLY A 246 3.24 -28.99 1.64
N ASP A 247 2.90 -27.70 1.61
CA ASP A 247 3.57 -26.69 2.44
C ASP A 247 2.85 -26.56 3.79
N SER A 248 3.62 -26.48 4.87
CA SER A 248 3.10 -26.20 6.21
C SER A 248 2.82 -24.71 6.37
N TYR A 249 3.63 -23.87 5.73
CA TYR A 249 3.52 -22.42 5.74
C TYR A 249 4.09 -21.85 4.44
N ARG A 250 3.76 -20.61 4.08
CA ARG A 250 4.40 -19.90 2.97
C ARG A 250 4.87 -18.52 3.41
N VAL A 251 6.10 -18.17 3.03
CA VAL A 251 6.67 -16.85 3.29
C VAL A 251 6.70 -16.04 2.00
N PRO A 252 6.46 -14.72 2.05
CA PRO A 252 6.50 -13.88 0.87
C PRO A 252 7.94 -13.73 0.35
N ILE A 253 8.07 -13.19 -0.86
CA ILE A 253 9.34 -12.77 -1.47
C ILE A 253 10.17 -11.84 -0.56
N ASN A 254 11.49 -11.87 -0.69
CA ASN A 254 12.45 -11.08 0.10
C ASN A 254 12.39 -11.29 1.63
N THR A 255 11.74 -12.36 2.10
CA THR A 255 11.69 -12.75 3.52
C THR A 255 13.02 -13.30 3.97
N LYS A 256 13.50 -12.84 5.13
CA LYS A 256 14.68 -13.38 5.79
C LYS A 256 14.36 -14.69 6.53
N LEU A 257 15.24 -15.68 6.37
CA LEU A 257 15.16 -17.00 6.96
C LEU A 257 16.44 -17.30 7.76
N GLN A 258 16.32 -17.98 8.90
CA GLN A 258 17.47 -18.44 9.67
C GLN A 258 17.85 -19.85 9.23
N VAL A 259 18.98 -19.98 8.53
CA VAL A 259 19.41 -21.24 7.93
C VAL A 259 20.39 -21.95 8.87
N VAL A 260 20.08 -23.19 9.23
CA VAL A 260 20.90 -23.98 10.17
C VAL A 260 21.94 -24.87 9.48
N SER A 261 21.75 -25.15 8.19
CA SER A 261 22.70 -25.85 7.34
C SER A 261 22.77 -25.20 5.96
N THR A 262 23.98 -24.82 5.54
CA THR A 262 24.28 -24.27 4.20
C THR A 262 24.41 -25.36 3.15
N GLU A 263 24.52 -26.63 3.55
CA GLU A 263 24.43 -27.78 2.65
C GLU A 263 22.97 -28.21 2.54
N PRO A 264 22.36 -28.14 1.34
CA PRO A 264 20.97 -28.52 1.15
C PRO A 264 20.86 -30.05 1.00
N ILE A 265 19.80 -30.62 1.56
CA ILE A 265 19.54 -32.07 1.53
C ILE A 265 18.53 -32.42 0.43
N GLU A 266 18.62 -33.63 -0.12
CA GLU A 266 17.74 -34.09 -1.20
C GLU A 266 16.30 -34.30 -0.73
N SER A 267 15.36 -34.25 -1.68
CA SER A 267 13.96 -34.60 -1.44
C SER A 267 13.82 -36.06 -1.00
N LYS A 268 12.93 -36.34 -0.06
CA LYS A 268 12.51 -37.70 0.31
C LYS A 268 11.49 -38.29 -0.68
N THR A 269 10.98 -37.48 -1.61
CA THR A 269 10.03 -37.93 -2.62
C THR A 269 10.77 -38.66 -3.73
N LYS A 270 10.40 -39.92 -3.98
CA LYS A 270 10.95 -40.70 -5.08
C LYS A 270 10.74 -39.96 -6.40
N GLY A 271 11.83 -39.65 -7.10
CA GLY A 271 11.82 -38.95 -8.40
C GLY A 271 11.91 -37.43 -8.33
N ASP A 272 11.77 -36.81 -7.16
CA ASP A 272 11.98 -35.37 -6.98
C ASP A 272 13.47 -35.07 -6.75
N LYS A 273 14.07 -34.27 -7.64
CA LYS A 273 15.48 -33.86 -7.56
C LYS A 273 15.69 -32.55 -6.80
N SER A 274 14.63 -31.98 -6.21
CA SER A 274 14.72 -30.74 -5.44
C SER A 274 15.59 -30.94 -4.20
N LYS A 275 16.36 -29.90 -3.85
CA LYS A 275 17.14 -29.85 -2.62
C LYS A 275 16.56 -28.80 -1.66
N TYR A 276 16.74 -29.01 -0.37
CA TYR A 276 16.12 -28.20 0.69
C TYR A 276 17.14 -27.77 1.73
N TYR A 277 17.12 -26.49 2.12
CA TYR A 277 17.83 -26.02 3.30
C TYR A 277 17.03 -26.34 4.56
N LYS A 278 17.72 -26.78 5.61
CA LYS A 278 17.14 -26.85 6.95
C LYS A 278 17.17 -25.44 7.56
N ILE A 279 16.04 -25.00 8.07
CA ILE A 279 15.87 -23.67 8.69
C ILE A 279 15.36 -23.81 10.12
N TYR A 280 15.59 -22.78 10.91
CA TYR A 280 14.95 -22.58 12.21
C TYR A 280 13.93 -21.45 12.05
N PHE A 281 12.65 -21.76 12.29
CA PHE A 281 11.57 -20.88 11.88
C PHE A 281 10.42 -20.90 12.89
N ASN A 282 9.83 -19.73 13.10
CA ASN A 282 8.58 -19.56 13.83
C ASN A 282 7.68 -18.66 12.99
N GLY A 283 6.51 -19.16 12.61
CA GLY A 283 5.59 -18.44 11.75
C GLY A 283 5.11 -17.17 12.43
N LYS A 284 5.07 -16.06 11.69
CA LYS A 284 4.44 -14.81 12.14
C LYS A 284 3.58 -14.27 11.01
N ASN A 285 2.27 -14.35 11.17
CA ASN A 285 1.28 -13.82 10.23
C ASN A 285 0.16 -13.09 10.99
N SER A 286 -0.83 -12.59 10.24
CA SER A 286 -2.01 -11.87 10.74
C SER A 286 -2.87 -12.65 11.72
N VAL A 287 -2.66 -13.96 11.82
CA VAL A 287 -3.54 -14.92 12.50
C VAL A 287 -2.79 -15.83 13.46
N ASP A 288 -1.50 -15.53 13.68
CA ASP A 288 -0.56 -16.30 14.49
C ASP A 288 -0.54 -17.82 14.15
N TYR A 289 -0.87 -18.20 12.91
CA TYR A 289 -0.78 -19.58 12.43
C TYR A 289 0.70 -20.00 12.35
N MET A 290 1.04 -21.14 12.99
CA MET A 290 2.41 -21.61 13.25
C MET A 290 3.28 -20.68 14.12
N LYS A 291 2.67 -19.76 14.87
CA LYS A 291 3.36 -19.01 15.92
C LYS A 291 3.30 -19.78 17.23
N TYR A 292 4.34 -20.54 17.50
CA TYR A 292 4.47 -21.30 18.74
C TYR A 292 5.25 -20.52 19.79
N LYS A 293 5.22 -21.03 21.04
CA LYS A 293 6.04 -20.49 22.14
C LYS A 293 7.54 -20.55 21.82
N SER A 294 7.98 -21.51 21.01
CA SER A 294 9.36 -21.64 20.52
C SER A 294 9.40 -21.95 19.02
N SER A 295 10.48 -21.54 18.36
CA SER A 295 10.73 -21.88 16.95
C SER A 295 11.03 -23.37 16.77
N GLY A 296 10.82 -23.88 15.56
CA GLY A 296 11.10 -25.27 15.20
C GLY A 296 11.97 -25.41 13.94
N TYR A 297 12.40 -26.64 13.67
CA TYR A 297 13.10 -27.03 12.46
C TYR A 297 12.14 -27.27 11.30
N TYR A 298 12.44 -26.64 10.17
CA TYR A 298 11.68 -26.78 8.93
C TYR A 298 12.62 -26.84 7.72
N TYR A 299 12.03 -27.00 6.54
CA TYR A 299 12.74 -27.13 5.28
C TYR A 299 12.20 -26.15 4.25
N VAL A 300 13.09 -25.57 3.46
CA VAL A 300 12.75 -24.63 2.39
C VAL A 300 13.48 -25.01 1.11
N ASN A 301 12.82 -24.91 -0.05
CA ASN A 301 13.45 -25.31 -1.32
C ASN A 301 14.64 -24.39 -1.63
N ALA A 302 15.83 -24.99 -1.77
CA ALA A 302 17.09 -24.28 -1.94
C ALA A 302 17.14 -23.46 -3.24
N LYS A 303 16.40 -23.86 -4.28
CA LYS A 303 16.29 -23.12 -5.55
C LYS A 303 15.80 -21.69 -5.34
N TYR A 304 14.97 -21.45 -4.32
CA TYR A 304 14.28 -20.19 -4.09
C TYR A 304 14.79 -19.41 -2.86
N VAL A 305 16.05 -19.65 -2.46
CA VAL A 305 16.69 -18.97 -1.35
C VAL A 305 18.08 -18.50 -1.76
N ASN A 306 18.32 -17.19 -1.67
CA ASN A 306 19.66 -16.62 -1.74
C ASN A 306 20.31 -16.70 -0.35
N LEU A 307 21.41 -17.46 -0.21
CA LEU A 307 22.16 -17.59 1.04
C LEU A 307 23.19 -16.48 1.25
N TYR A 308 23.26 -16.04 2.50
CA TYR A 308 24.27 -15.13 3.06
C TYR A 308 24.97 -15.86 4.23
N ASN A 309 26.03 -16.59 3.91
CA ASN A 309 26.88 -17.29 4.86
C ASN A 309 27.45 -16.32 5.89
N LYS A 310 27.40 -16.69 7.17
CA LYS A 310 27.84 -15.83 8.28
C LYS A 310 29.31 -15.41 8.17
N ASP A 311 30.14 -16.29 7.59
CA ASP A 311 31.58 -16.08 7.44
C ASP A 311 31.95 -15.34 6.14
N THR A 312 30.95 -15.00 5.30
CA THR A 312 31.17 -14.32 4.01
C THR A 312 30.41 -12.99 3.98
N LYS A 313 31.14 -11.87 3.96
CA LYS A 313 30.53 -10.54 3.90
C LYS A 313 30.07 -10.22 2.48
N VAL A 314 28.92 -9.56 2.38
CA VAL A 314 28.48 -8.91 1.13
C VAL A 314 29.51 -7.84 0.76
N PRO A 315 30.04 -7.82 -0.48
CA PRO A 315 31.03 -6.82 -0.89
C PRO A 315 30.46 -5.40 -0.89
N LYS A 316 31.27 -4.42 -0.47
CA LYS A 316 30.83 -3.03 -0.19
C LYS A 316 30.50 -2.22 -1.45
N GLU A 317 31.09 -2.61 -2.57
CA GLU A 317 30.93 -2.04 -3.89
C GLU A 317 29.58 -2.39 -4.53
N THR A 318 28.85 -3.34 -3.96
CA THR A 318 27.55 -3.76 -4.50
C THR A 318 26.46 -2.73 -4.18
N LYS A 319 25.46 -2.66 -5.07
CA LYS A 319 24.22 -1.87 -4.87
C LYS A 319 23.03 -2.80 -4.92
N GLU A 320 21.92 -2.42 -4.28
CA GLU A 320 20.70 -3.22 -4.38
C GLU A 320 19.98 -2.92 -5.71
N GLY A 321 19.63 -3.97 -6.43
CA GLY A 321 18.78 -3.93 -7.62
C GLY A 321 17.60 -4.89 -7.48
N LYS A 322 16.84 -5.08 -8.56
CA LYS A 322 15.59 -5.86 -8.52
C LYS A 322 15.31 -6.60 -9.82
N VAL A 323 14.78 -7.81 -9.73
CA VAL A 323 14.30 -8.59 -10.88
C VAL A 323 12.97 -8.02 -11.40
N TYR A 324 12.85 -7.91 -12.72
CA TYR A 324 11.68 -7.37 -13.39
C TYR A 324 11.47 -8.02 -14.78
N LYS A 325 10.34 -7.72 -15.42
CA LYS A 325 10.05 -8.08 -16.82
C LYS A 325 9.86 -9.56 -17.12
N LEU A 326 9.69 -10.39 -16.10
CA LEU A 326 9.23 -11.76 -16.29
C LEU A 326 7.71 -11.76 -16.53
N ALA A 327 7.25 -12.56 -17.49
CA ALA A 327 5.81 -12.84 -17.60
C ALA A 327 5.31 -13.55 -16.33
N ALA A 328 4.00 -13.48 -16.05
CA ALA A 328 3.41 -14.11 -14.88
C ALA A 328 3.77 -15.61 -14.82
N GLY A 329 4.26 -16.06 -13.65
CA GLY A 329 4.68 -17.44 -13.44
C GLY A 329 6.02 -17.83 -14.08
N LYS A 330 6.77 -16.89 -14.68
CA LYS A 330 8.13 -17.13 -15.18
C LYS A 330 9.18 -16.79 -14.13
N GLU A 331 10.32 -17.46 -14.24
CA GLU A 331 11.45 -17.35 -13.33
C GLU A 331 12.71 -16.96 -14.12
N LEU A 332 13.56 -16.12 -13.52
CA LEU A 332 14.91 -15.79 -13.99
C LEU A 332 15.91 -16.73 -13.32
N ASN A 333 16.57 -17.57 -14.12
CA ASN A 333 17.64 -18.43 -13.62
C ASN A 333 18.87 -17.61 -13.23
N VAL A 334 19.51 -18.02 -12.15
CA VAL A 334 20.80 -17.50 -11.67
C VAL A 334 21.90 -18.48 -12.05
N TYR A 335 22.88 -18.02 -12.80
CA TYR A 335 23.93 -18.83 -13.39
C TYR A 335 25.26 -18.65 -12.66
N GLU A 336 26.05 -19.72 -12.62
CA GLU A 336 27.41 -19.68 -12.06
C GLU A 336 28.40 -18.93 -12.94
N GLU A 337 28.17 -18.91 -14.26
CA GLU A 337 28.99 -18.19 -15.24
C GLU A 337 28.12 -17.31 -16.14
N LYS A 338 28.74 -16.44 -16.94
CA LYS A 338 28.07 -15.63 -17.99
C LYS A 338 27.59 -16.50 -19.18
N SER A 339 26.93 -17.62 -18.90
CA SER A 339 26.42 -18.57 -19.89
C SER A 339 25.11 -19.20 -19.41
N THR A 340 24.13 -19.32 -20.31
CA THR A 340 22.85 -19.99 -20.05
C THR A 340 22.96 -21.52 -20.03
N THR A 341 24.11 -22.08 -20.40
CA THR A 341 24.41 -23.52 -20.31
C THR A 341 25.18 -23.89 -19.04
N SER A 342 25.61 -22.90 -18.26
CA SER A 342 26.30 -23.13 -16.98
C SER A 342 25.34 -23.59 -15.89
N THR A 343 25.90 -24.05 -14.77
CA THR A 343 25.15 -24.50 -13.60
C THR A 343 24.16 -23.43 -13.12
N VAL A 344 22.91 -23.82 -12.92
CA VAL A 344 21.88 -22.96 -12.32
C VAL A 344 21.99 -23.06 -10.79
N LEU A 345 22.31 -21.94 -10.15
CA LEU A 345 22.47 -21.82 -8.70
C LEU A 345 21.15 -21.60 -7.96
N GLY A 346 20.14 -21.09 -8.66
CA GLY A 346 18.82 -20.77 -8.12
C GLY A 346 17.95 -20.07 -9.15
N ALA A 347 16.79 -19.60 -8.73
CA ALA A 347 15.89 -18.83 -9.57
C ALA A 347 15.23 -17.69 -8.81
N MET A 348 14.89 -16.62 -9.53
CA MET A 348 14.27 -15.40 -9.00
C MET A 348 13.01 -15.04 -9.79
N GLU A 349 11.95 -14.60 -9.10
CA GLU A 349 10.76 -14.01 -9.74
C GLU A 349 10.82 -12.48 -9.75
N ASN A 350 9.83 -11.82 -10.36
CA ASN A 350 9.72 -10.37 -10.28
C ASN A 350 9.70 -9.91 -8.82
N ASP A 351 10.26 -8.73 -8.56
CA ASP A 351 10.32 -8.09 -7.24
C ASP A 351 11.33 -8.65 -6.25
N VAL A 352 12.10 -9.69 -6.61
CA VAL A 352 13.29 -10.07 -5.82
C VAL A 352 14.28 -8.93 -5.82
N THR A 353 14.71 -8.48 -4.64
CA THR A 353 15.85 -7.56 -4.52
C THR A 353 17.13 -8.31 -4.18
N VAL A 354 18.22 -7.98 -4.85
CA VAL A 354 19.53 -8.61 -4.67
C VAL A 354 20.64 -7.62 -5.00
N GLU A 355 21.78 -7.79 -4.35
CA GLU A 355 22.95 -6.95 -4.56
C GLU A 355 23.61 -7.26 -5.90
N TYR A 356 24.01 -6.22 -6.65
CA TYR A 356 24.69 -6.32 -7.93
C TYR A 356 25.96 -5.45 -7.97
N PHE A 357 26.91 -5.86 -8.80
CA PHE A 357 28.19 -5.18 -9.00
C PHE A 357 28.06 -4.20 -10.16
N THR A 358 28.21 -2.90 -9.89
CA THR A 358 28.00 -1.85 -10.91
C THR A 358 28.97 -1.95 -12.07
N ASP A 359 30.24 -2.24 -11.76
CA ASP A 359 31.35 -2.14 -12.71
C ASP A 359 31.60 -3.46 -13.47
N GLU A 360 30.91 -4.53 -13.04
CA GLU A 360 31.01 -5.87 -13.64
C GLU A 360 29.73 -6.29 -14.39
N THR A 361 28.77 -5.36 -14.49
CA THR A 361 27.48 -5.55 -15.16
C THR A 361 27.47 -4.86 -16.51
N ASP A 362 27.03 -5.58 -17.54
CA ASP A 362 26.90 -5.11 -18.92
C ASP A 362 25.46 -5.28 -19.45
N ASP A 363 25.21 -4.96 -20.72
CA ASP A 363 23.86 -5.01 -21.31
C ASP A 363 23.33 -6.44 -21.50
N THR A 364 24.19 -7.46 -21.40
CA THR A 364 23.81 -8.87 -21.54
C THR A 364 23.69 -9.56 -20.18
N TRP A 365 24.67 -9.33 -19.30
CA TRP A 365 24.81 -10.01 -18.03
C TRP A 365 24.96 -9.03 -16.86
N THR A 366 24.12 -9.22 -15.85
CA THR A 366 24.26 -8.55 -14.55
C THR A 366 24.96 -9.49 -13.60
N THR A 367 26.07 -9.01 -13.04
CA THR A 367 26.81 -9.72 -12.01
C THR A 367 26.19 -9.39 -10.66
N ILE A 368 25.70 -10.42 -9.96
CA ILE A 368 24.98 -10.32 -8.69
C ILE A 368 25.71 -11.09 -7.59
N TRP A 369 25.38 -10.75 -6.34
CA TRP A 369 25.79 -11.49 -5.16
C TRP A 369 24.71 -12.50 -4.77
N PHE A 370 24.97 -13.78 -5.04
CA PHE A 370 23.98 -14.84 -4.84
C PHE A 370 24.64 -16.09 -4.25
N ASN A 371 24.03 -16.65 -3.20
CA ASN A 371 24.57 -17.77 -2.41
C ASN A 371 26.01 -17.51 -1.92
N SER A 372 26.25 -16.30 -1.39
CA SER A 372 27.56 -15.84 -0.91
C SER A 372 28.70 -15.93 -1.93
N LYS A 373 28.38 -15.86 -3.23
CA LYS A 373 29.38 -15.77 -4.31
C LYS A 373 28.88 -14.88 -5.44
N LYS A 374 29.78 -14.56 -6.38
CA LYS A 374 29.40 -13.92 -7.64
C LYS A 374 28.59 -14.90 -8.48
N ALA A 375 27.52 -14.40 -9.08
CA ALA A 375 26.65 -15.13 -9.99
C ALA A 375 26.11 -14.19 -11.06
N TYR A 376 25.42 -14.74 -12.06
CA TYR A 376 25.05 -13.99 -13.26
C TYR A 376 23.59 -14.21 -13.63
N VAL A 377 22.94 -13.12 -14.03
CA VAL A 377 21.59 -13.13 -14.60
C VAL A 377 21.54 -12.31 -15.88
N LYS A 378 20.53 -12.55 -16.71
CA LYS A 378 20.32 -11.74 -17.93
C LYS A 378 19.90 -10.32 -17.55
N SER A 379 20.67 -9.33 -18.00
CA SER A 379 20.42 -7.90 -17.71
C SER A 379 19.07 -7.41 -18.21
N ALA A 380 18.53 -8.03 -19.26
CA ALA A 380 17.19 -7.74 -19.78
C ALA A 380 16.06 -7.90 -18.74
N TYR A 381 16.30 -8.65 -17.65
CA TYR A 381 15.35 -8.89 -16.57
C TYR A 381 15.82 -8.35 -15.21
N PHE A 382 16.84 -7.48 -15.19
CA PHE A 382 17.37 -6.89 -13.96
C PHE A 382 17.40 -5.35 -13.97
N SER A 383 16.78 -4.74 -12.95
CA SER A 383 16.71 -3.29 -12.75
C SER A 383 17.77 -2.84 -11.75
N LYS A 384 18.47 -1.77 -12.10
CA LYS A 384 19.45 -1.08 -11.24
C LYS A 384 18.79 -0.14 -10.21
N SER A 385 17.45 -0.04 -10.22
CA SER A 385 16.63 0.69 -9.25
C SER A 385 15.71 -0.26 -8.49
N THR A 386 15.57 -0.07 -7.18
CA THR A 386 14.64 -0.82 -6.31
C THR A 386 13.22 -0.26 -6.35
N ALA A 387 13.04 1.01 -6.76
CA ALA A 387 11.75 1.65 -6.96
C ALA A 387 11.29 1.48 -8.41
N VAL A 388 10.52 0.42 -8.66
CA VAL A 388 9.84 0.18 -9.95
C VAL A 388 8.37 -0.04 -9.66
N SER A 389 7.51 0.80 -10.22
CA SER A 389 6.05 0.65 -10.13
C SER A 389 5.57 -0.44 -11.09
N GLY A 390 4.81 -1.41 -10.56
CA GLY A 390 4.37 -2.61 -11.30
C GLY A 390 3.15 -2.40 -12.21
N GLY A 391 2.90 -1.20 -12.72
CA GLY A 391 1.70 -0.89 -13.53
C GLY A 391 1.94 0.24 -14.54
N SER A 392 0.89 0.64 -15.29
CA SER A 392 0.91 1.80 -16.20
C SER A 392 0.84 3.15 -15.47
N LYS A 393 0.64 3.14 -14.16
CA LYS A 393 0.40 4.34 -13.35
C LYS A 393 1.68 4.82 -12.67
N VAL A 394 2.05 6.07 -12.95
CA VAL A 394 3.13 6.74 -12.20
C VAL A 394 2.71 6.86 -10.74
N THR A 395 3.58 6.50 -9.81
CA THR A 395 3.34 6.62 -8.37
C THR A 395 4.38 7.52 -7.71
N ASN A 396 4.06 7.94 -6.46
CA ASN A 396 4.98 8.63 -5.59
C ASN A 396 5.56 9.93 -6.20
N LEU A 397 4.70 10.78 -6.77
CA LEU A 397 5.15 12.12 -7.16
C LEU A 397 5.60 12.89 -5.90
N HIS A 398 6.84 13.38 -5.89
CA HIS A 398 7.45 14.05 -4.74
C HIS A 398 8.36 15.20 -5.16
N ILE A 399 8.67 16.11 -4.23
CA ILE A 399 9.65 17.17 -4.47
C ILE A 399 11.04 16.60 -4.16
N LYS A 400 11.79 16.25 -5.20
CA LYS A 400 13.13 15.66 -5.10
C LYS A 400 14.16 16.66 -4.56
N ASP A 401 14.19 17.87 -5.14
CA ASP A 401 15.11 18.94 -4.74
C ASP A 401 14.61 20.34 -5.17
N ILE A 402 15.31 21.38 -4.72
CA ILE A 402 15.19 22.77 -5.20
C ILE A 402 16.54 23.22 -5.76
N VAL A 403 16.63 23.38 -7.08
CA VAL A 403 17.86 23.80 -7.78
C VAL A 403 17.64 25.13 -8.48
N ASN A 404 18.51 26.11 -8.20
CA ASN A 404 18.40 27.48 -8.74
C ASN A 404 17.02 28.11 -8.54
N ASN A 405 16.43 27.90 -7.34
CA ASN A 405 15.11 28.41 -6.97
C ASN A 405 13.95 27.86 -7.84
N GLN A 406 14.13 26.64 -8.37
CA GLN A 406 13.13 25.92 -9.17
C GLN A 406 12.92 24.53 -8.56
N TYR A 407 11.69 24.03 -8.64
CA TYR A 407 11.35 22.68 -8.21
C TYR A 407 11.97 21.64 -9.16
N VAL A 408 12.56 20.60 -8.57
CA VAL A 408 12.82 19.33 -9.23
C VAL A 408 11.83 18.33 -8.65
N VAL A 409 10.89 17.89 -9.48
CA VAL A 409 9.84 16.93 -9.10
C VAL A 409 10.29 15.54 -9.58
N GLY A 410 10.23 14.54 -8.70
CA GLY A 410 10.57 13.15 -8.99
C GLY A 410 9.37 12.23 -8.85
N TRP A 411 9.49 11.02 -9.38
CA TRP A 411 8.49 9.97 -9.28
C TRP A 411 9.13 8.58 -9.36
N ASP A 412 8.36 7.54 -9.01
CA ASP A 412 8.81 6.16 -9.19
C ASP A 412 8.88 5.82 -10.67
N ASP A 413 9.91 5.08 -11.08
CA ASP A 413 10.02 4.65 -12.46
C ASP A 413 8.83 3.75 -12.86
N LEU A 414 8.31 4.01 -14.05
CA LEU A 414 7.36 3.15 -14.73
C LEU A 414 8.10 2.02 -15.45
N TYR A 415 7.54 0.83 -15.35
CA TYR A 415 8.02 -0.35 -16.06
C TYR A 415 8.08 -0.14 -17.59
N ASN A 416 9.25 -0.37 -18.22
CA ASN A 416 9.55 -0.16 -19.65
C ASN A 416 9.28 1.26 -20.19
N SER A 417 9.26 2.28 -19.33
CA SER A 417 9.16 3.66 -19.80
C SER A 417 10.48 4.09 -20.44
N THR A 418 10.47 4.37 -21.75
CA THR A 418 11.59 5.04 -22.44
C THR A 418 11.56 6.56 -22.23
N GLY A 419 10.51 7.05 -21.58
CA GLY A 419 10.32 8.46 -21.24
C GLY A 419 8.89 8.73 -20.80
N TYR A 420 8.69 9.85 -20.14
CA TYR A 420 7.44 10.28 -19.54
C TYR A 420 6.94 11.53 -20.24
N LYS A 421 5.62 11.71 -20.23
CA LYS A 421 5.01 13.00 -20.55
C LYS A 421 4.75 13.75 -19.27
N VAL A 422 5.21 14.99 -19.24
CA VAL A 422 5.05 15.91 -18.11
C VAL A 422 4.25 17.11 -18.56
N GLY A 423 3.07 17.27 -17.98
CA GLY A 423 2.25 18.45 -18.19
C GLY A 423 2.28 19.37 -16.98
N VAL A 424 2.33 20.68 -17.24
CA VAL A 424 2.15 21.72 -16.24
C VAL A 424 0.90 22.51 -16.59
N ILE A 425 -0.01 22.62 -15.63
CA ILE A 425 -1.33 23.22 -15.82
C ILE A 425 -1.64 24.24 -14.74
N THR A 426 -2.62 25.10 -15.01
CA THR A 426 -3.16 26.08 -14.05
C THR A 426 -3.92 25.43 -12.90
N SER A 427 -4.73 24.41 -13.17
CA SER A 427 -5.52 23.69 -12.18
C SER A 427 -5.98 22.34 -12.73
N TRP A 428 -5.81 21.27 -11.94
CA TRP A 428 -6.19 19.91 -12.29
C TRP A 428 -7.69 19.77 -12.58
N ASP A 429 -8.55 20.27 -11.71
CA ASP A 429 -10.01 20.17 -11.87
C ASP A 429 -10.49 20.88 -13.15
N LYS A 430 -9.92 22.05 -13.44
CA LYS A 430 -10.24 22.81 -14.66
C LYS A 430 -9.72 22.10 -15.90
N PHE A 431 -8.53 21.52 -15.84
CA PHE A 431 -7.95 20.76 -16.93
C PHE A 431 -8.81 19.54 -17.28
N LEU A 432 -9.27 18.77 -16.29
CA LEU A 432 -10.17 17.64 -16.50
C LEU A 432 -11.52 18.09 -17.08
N LEU A 433 -12.10 19.17 -16.55
CA LEU A 433 -13.36 19.72 -17.07
C LEU A 433 -13.22 20.18 -18.52
N ALA A 434 -12.10 20.84 -18.86
CA ALA A 434 -11.82 21.28 -20.22
C ALA A 434 -11.60 20.09 -21.16
N ALA A 435 -10.84 19.08 -20.74
CA ALA A 435 -10.57 17.87 -21.52
C ALA A 435 -11.86 17.08 -21.83
N SER A 436 -12.81 17.01 -20.89
CA SER A 436 -14.10 16.33 -21.10
C SER A 436 -15.02 17.01 -22.14
N LYS A 437 -14.74 18.28 -22.47
CA LYS A 437 -15.55 19.11 -23.38
C LYS A 437 -14.82 19.44 -24.70
N GLN A 438 -13.63 18.89 -24.92
CA GLN A 438 -12.79 19.26 -26.06
C GLN A 438 -13.20 18.54 -27.35
N ILE A 439 -13.21 19.28 -28.46
CA ILE A 439 -13.25 18.76 -29.82
C ILE A 439 -11.84 18.27 -30.19
N PRO A 440 -11.67 17.05 -30.75
CA PRO A 440 -10.37 16.53 -31.17
C PRO A 440 -9.57 17.56 -32.00
N GLY A 441 -8.32 17.82 -31.60
CA GLY A 441 -7.42 18.78 -32.27
C GLY A 441 -7.38 20.20 -31.70
N SER A 442 -8.19 20.53 -30.69
CA SER A 442 -8.18 21.86 -30.04
C SER A 442 -7.12 21.98 -28.93
N ARG A 443 -6.46 23.15 -28.80
CA ARG A 443 -5.54 23.43 -27.67
C ARG A 443 -6.29 23.49 -26.34
N ASN A 444 -5.76 22.85 -25.29
CA ASN A 444 -6.27 22.98 -23.93
C ASN A 444 -5.65 24.24 -23.29
N TYR A 445 -6.47 25.26 -23.03
CA TYR A 445 -6.03 26.56 -22.50
C TYR A 445 -5.54 26.50 -21.05
N GLU A 446 -5.77 25.40 -20.34
CA GLU A 446 -5.24 25.18 -18.98
C GLU A 446 -3.82 24.58 -19.01
N LEU A 447 -3.35 24.08 -20.16
CA LEU A 447 -1.99 23.55 -20.35
C LEU A 447 -0.99 24.69 -20.57
N ILE A 448 -0.06 24.83 -19.64
CA ILE A 448 1.00 25.85 -19.66
C ILE A 448 2.23 25.32 -20.39
N GLU A 449 2.60 24.07 -20.09
CA GLU A 449 3.77 23.41 -20.66
C GLU A 449 3.51 21.92 -20.79
N ASP A 450 4.10 21.32 -21.82
CA ASP A 450 4.15 19.88 -22.07
C ASP A 450 5.58 19.53 -22.48
N ALA A 451 6.10 18.43 -21.95
CA ALA A 451 7.45 17.98 -22.21
C ALA A 451 7.53 16.46 -22.18
N ASP A 452 8.24 15.90 -23.16
CA ASP A 452 8.71 14.52 -23.12
C ASP A 452 10.06 14.48 -22.38
N VAL A 453 10.21 13.58 -21.42
CA VAL A 453 11.46 13.42 -20.64
C VAL A 453 11.86 11.97 -20.49
N GLU A 454 13.13 11.66 -20.70
CA GLU A 454 13.64 10.28 -20.55
C GLU A 454 13.96 9.92 -19.08
N THR A 455 14.00 10.92 -18.19
CA THR A 455 14.32 10.77 -16.77
C THR A 455 13.08 10.71 -15.88
N ASN A 456 13.20 10.06 -14.72
CA ASN A 456 12.16 10.00 -13.68
C ASN A 456 12.01 11.27 -12.82
N TYR A 457 12.44 12.40 -13.36
CA TYR A 457 12.31 13.70 -12.73
C TYR A 457 12.20 14.80 -13.76
N TYR A 458 11.64 15.93 -13.35
CA TYR A 458 11.48 17.11 -14.17
C TYR A 458 11.76 18.40 -13.39
N LYS A 459 12.47 19.34 -14.02
CA LYS A 459 12.77 20.65 -13.44
C LYS A 459 11.78 21.70 -13.94
N VAL A 460 10.89 22.14 -13.05
CA VAL A 460 9.81 23.07 -13.40
C VAL A 460 10.34 24.47 -13.73
N LYS A 461 9.98 25.01 -14.89
CA LYS A 461 10.41 26.35 -15.31
C LYS A 461 9.76 27.43 -14.44
N LYS A 462 10.54 28.46 -14.09
CA LYS A 462 10.03 29.60 -13.30
C LYS A 462 8.88 30.33 -14.03
N SER A 463 8.91 30.36 -15.36
CA SER A 463 7.88 30.97 -16.21
C SER A 463 6.49 30.34 -16.03
N CYS A 464 6.40 29.07 -15.64
CA CYS A 464 5.12 28.40 -15.39
C CYS A 464 4.31 29.10 -14.29
N PHE A 465 4.98 29.78 -13.35
CA PHE A 465 4.36 30.50 -12.24
C PHE A 465 3.98 31.95 -12.57
N ASN A 466 4.21 32.44 -13.80
CA ASN A 466 3.96 33.84 -14.15
C ASN A 466 2.51 34.25 -13.83
N LYS A 467 2.35 35.24 -12.91
CA LYS A 467 1.06 35.74 -12.40
C LYS A 467 0.16 34.69 -11.72
N ARG A 468 0.73 33.54 -11.32
CA ARG A 468 0.01 32.42 -10.71
C ARG A 468 0.54 32.17 -9.31
N LYS A 469 -0.36 31.91 -8.36
CA LYS A 469 0.01 31.55 -6.97
C LYS A 469 0.35 30.07 -6.83
N THR A 470 -0.27 29.23 -7.66
CA THR A 470 -0.08 27.78 -7.70
C THR A 470 -0.16 27.30 -9.14
N ILE A 471 0.41 26.13 -9.39
CA ILE A 471 0.26 25.33 -10.61
C ILE A 471 0.08 23.87 -10.19
N ASP A 472 -0.48 23.04 -11.07
CA ASP A 472 -0.40 21.59 -10.92
C ASP A 472 0.57 21.02 -11.95
N ILE A 473 1.38 20.06 -11.52
CA ILE A 473 2.21 19.22 -12.40
C ILE A 473 1.61 17.84 -12.45
N PHE A 474 1.63 17.22 -13.61
CA PHE A 474 1.14 15.87 -13.80
C PHE A 474 2.05 15.06 -14.70
N VAL A 475 2.13 13.76 -14.44
CA VAL A 475 3.04 12.84 -15.13
C VAL A 475 2.35 11.54 -15.45
N TYR A 476 2.57 11.05 -16.67
CA TYR A 476 2.06 9.78 -17.15
C TYR A 476 3.04 9.12 -18.13
N GLY A 477 2.93 7.80 -18.26
CA GLY A 477 3.71 7.04 -19.24
C GLY A 477 3.19 7.26 -20.66
N PRO A 478 3.99 6.94 -21.69
CA PRO A 478 3.67 7.22 -23.09
C PRO A 478 2.42 6.46 -23.59
N SER A 479 2.10 5.32 -22.98
CA SER A 479 0.93 4.48 -23.29
C SER A 479 -0.21 4.61 -22.26
N SER A 480 -0.10 5.53 -21.30
CA SER A 480 -1.04 5.66 -20.18
C SER A 480 -2.20 6.59 -20.50
N LYS A 481 -3.38 6.32 -19.94
CA LYS A 481 -4.52 7.23 -20.04
C LYS A 481 -4.35 8.39 -19.05
N VAL A 482 -4.96 9.54 -19.34
CA VAL A 482 -4.97 10.70 -18.42
C VAL A 482 -5.54 10.35 -17.04
N SER A 483 -6.46 9.38 -16.95
CA SER A 483 -6.99 8.86 -15.67
C SER A 483 -5.92 8.23 -14.77
N ASP A 484 -4.81 7.77 -15.35
CA ASP A 484 -3.74 7.04 -14.65
C ASP A 484 -2.60 7.98 -14.25
N THR A 485 -2.83 9.28 -14.37
CA THR A 485 -1.84 10.32 -14.15
C THR A 485 -1.65 10.59 -12.66
N ALA A 486 -0.40 10.67 -12.22
CA ALA A 486 -0.07 11.25 -10.92
C ALA A 486 0.05 12.76 -11.05
N HIS A 487 -0.52 13.51 -10.10
CA HIS A 487 -0.44 14.96 -10.08
C HIS A 487 -0.07 15.52 -8.71
N MET A 488 0.50 16.73 -8.69
CA MET A 488 0.89 17.46 -7.50
C MET A 488 0.68 18.96 -7.69
N THR A 489 0.21 19.65 -6.64
CA THR A 489 0.15 21.12 -6.62
C THR A 489 1.46 21.72 -6.11
N LEU A 490 2.02 22.66 -6.86
CA LEU A 490 3.21 23.43 -6.48
C LEU A 490 2.84 24.89 -6.20
N SER A 491 3.40 25.44 -5.13
CA SER A 491 3.25 26.86 -4.79
C SER A 491 4.28 27.71 -5.52
N ALA A 492 3.91 28.91 -5.93
CA ALA A 492 4.83 29.83 -6.59
C ALA A 492 6.01 30.22 -5.68
N PRO A 493 7.21 30.42 -6.26
CA PRO A 493 8.30 31.04 -5.55
C PRO A 493 7.86 32.39 -4.94
N PRO A 494 8.30 32.70 -3.72
CA PRO A 494 7.84 33.90 -3.04
C PRO A 494 8.21 35.17 -3.81
N GLU A 495 7.27 36.12 -3.85
CA GLU A 495 7.48 37.40 -4.52
C GLU A 495 8.43 38.30 -3.74
N ARG A 496 8.99 39.30 -4.45
CA ARG A 496 9.82 40.34 -3.82
C ARG A 496 9.02 41.04 -2.73
N ASP A 497 9.60 41.17 -1.55
CA ASP A 497 9.00 41.98 -0.50
C ASP A 497 9.01 43.45 -0.91
N VAL A 498 7.81 44.00 -1.13
CA VAL A 498 7.59 45.40 -1.51
C VAL A 498 7.44 46.31 -0.30
N LYS A 499 7.36 45.76 0.92
CA LYS A 499 7.17 46.57 2.12
C LYS A 499 8.49 47.27 2.47
N PRO A 500 8.46 48.60 2.66
CA PRO A 500 9.68 49.34 2.95
C PRO A 500 10.21 48.96 4.33
N MET A 501 11.49 48.58 4.40
CA MET A 501 12.23 48.56 5.65
C MET A 501 12.30 50.01 6.15
N ALA A 502 11.83 50.26 7.37
CA ALA A 502 11.76 51.60 7.93
C ALA A 502 12.68 51.74 9.14
N GLU A 503 13.36 52.89 9.22
CA GLU A 503 13.81 53.43 10.49
C GLU A 503 12.57 53.92 11.23
N THR A 504 12.00 53.22 12.21
CA THR A 504 10.94 53.83 13.03
C THR A 504 11.55 55.00 13.80
N LYS A 505 11.14 56.22 13.46
CA LYS A 505 11.69 57.46 14.05
C LYS A 505 10.94 57.95 15.29
N LEU A 506 9.79 57.38 15.66
CA LEU A 506 8.98 57.90 16.77
C LEU A 506 8.47 56.78 17.70
N SER A 507 8.62 56.98 19.01
CA SER A 507 7.95 56.17 20.05
C SER A 507 7.23 57.09 21.02
N TYR A 508 5.96 56.81 21.33
CA TYR A 508 5.18 57.61 22.26
C TYR A 508 5.67 57.39 23.70
N ASN A 509 6.18 58.44 24.33
CA ASN A 509 6.59 58.39 25.73
C ASN A 509 5.38 58.71 26.61
N LYS A 510 4.82 57.67 27.26
CA LYS A 510 3.65 57.80 28.16
C LYS A 510 3.87 58.80 29.30
N LYS A 511 5.09 58.89 29.86
CA LYS A 511 5.40 59.84 30.95
C LYS A 511 5.46 61.29 30.47
N LYS A 512 6.00 61.53 29.27
CA LYS A 512 6.13 62.88 28.69
C LYS A 512 4.95 63.28 27.78
N LYS A 513 3.93 62.42 27.65
CA LYS A 513 2.77 62.54 26.74
C LYS A 513 3.13 63.03 25.31
N LYS A 514 4.33 62.70 24.82
CA LYS A 514 4.83 63.16 23.52
C LYS A 514 5.57 62.05 22.79
N TYR A 515 5.59 62.13 21.46
CA TYR A 515 6.45 61.28 20.66
C TYR A 515 7.91 61.70 20.86
N VAL A 516 8.76 60.70 21.10
CA VAL A 516 10.20 60.91 21.31
C VAL A 516 10.96 60.07 20.30
N THR A 517 11.97 60.68 19.69
CA THR A 517 12.89 60.02 18.78
C THR A 517 13.67 58.95 19.53
N LYS A 518 13.45 57.67 19.21
CA LYS A 518 14.21 56.57 19.80
C LYS A 518 15.55 56.48 19.07
N LYS A 519 16.68 56.60 19.78
CA LYS A 519 18.03 56.38 19.21
C LYS A 519 18.18 54.91 18.78
N ASN A 520 17.70 54.60 17.58
CA ASN A 520 17.81 53.27 16.96
C ASN A 520 19.11 53.11 16.16
N ILE A 521 19.94 54.16 16.12
CA ILE A 521 21.25 54.21 15.48
C ILE A 521 22.23 54.76 16.51
N THR A 522 23.38 54.11 16.64
CA THR A 522 24.51 54.55 17.46
C THR A 522 25.79 54.51 16.62
N LYS A 523 26.96 54.77 17.22
CA LYS A 523 28.24 54.68 16.51
C LYS A 523 28.59 53.28 16.03
N ASN A 524 28.07 52.23 16.67
CA ASN A 524 28.42 50.84 16.38
C ASN A 524 27.23 49.88 16.28
N THR A 525 26.00 50.39 16.42
CA THR A 525 24.78 49.58 16.30
C THR A 525 23.70 50.26 15.47
N VAL A 526 22.94 49.46 14.73
CA VAL A 526 21.74 49.87 13.99
C VAL A 526 20.62 48.89 14.33
N LYS A 527 19.44 49.43 14.65
CA LYS A 527 18.24 48.67 14.95
C LYS A 527 17.21 48.84 13.83
N ILE A 528 16.88 47.74 13.15
CA ILE A 528 15.91 47.68 12.06
C ILE A 528 14.56 47.25 12.61
N VAL A 529 13.51 48.02 12.35
CA VAL A 529 12.12 47.79 12.78
C VAL A 529 11.26 47.42 11.57
N ASN A 530 10.13 46.74 11.80
CA ASN A 530 9.29 46.11 10.76
C ASN A 530 9.95 44.93 10.03
N PHE A 531 10.90 44.25 10.70
CA PHE A 531 11.32 42.94 10.24
C PHE A 531 10.22 41.92 10.58
N TYR A 532 9.65 41.25 9.59
CA TYR A 532 8.66 40.20 9.83
C TYR A 532 9.31 39.06 10.63
N THR A 533 8.78 38.77 11.81
CA THR A 533 9.46 37.97 12.86
C THR A 533 9.35 36.46 12.69
N ASP A 534 8.90 35.98 11.52
CA ASP A 534 9.06 34.57 11.22
C ASP A 534 10.48 34.37 10.67
N TYR A 535 11.44 34.28 11.59
CA TYR A 535 12.87 34.15 11.30
C TYR A 535 13.20 32.88 10.50
N ALA A 536 12.29 31.91 10.43
CA ALA A 536 12.40 30.78 9.53
C ALA A 536 12.16 31.17 8.05
N LYS A 537 11.53 32.32 7.81
CA LYS A 537 11.03 32.77 6.51
C LYS A 537 11.67 34.05 5.96
N TYR A 538 12.62 34.68 6.66
CA TYR A 538 13.26 35.91 6.17
C TYR A 538 14.77 35.90 6.35
N GLU A 539 15.48 36.55 5.42
CA GLU A 539 16.91 36.80 5.47
C GLU A 539 17.18 38.30 5.39
N LEU A 540 18.15 38.76 6.18
CA LEU A 540 18.62 40.16 6.18
C LEU A 540 20.07 40.20 5.71
N GLN A 541 20.38 41.11 4.81
CA GLN A 541 21.74 41.32 4.34
C GLN A 541 22.14 42.79 4.46
N TYR A 542 23.40 43.04 4.81
CA TYR A 542 23.94 44.39 4.93
C TYR A 542 25.38 44.51 4.44
N SER A 543 25.74 45.68 3.91
CA SER A 543 27.10 46.00 3.46
C SER A 543 27.35 47.50 3.53
N SER A 544 28.61 47.93 3.64
CA SER A 544 29.00 49.32 3.39
C SER A 544 29.08 49.66 1.90
N ASN A 545 29.05 48.65 1.03
CA ASN A 545 29.01 48.81 -0.42
C ASN A 545 27.55 48.82 -0.92
N LYS A 546 27.16 49.82 -1.71
CA LYS A 546 25.80 49.97 -2.27
C LYS A 546 25.37 48.78 -3.14
N ASN A 547 26.32 48.08 -3.74
CA ASN A 547 26.10 46.91 -4.59
C ASN A 547 26.14 45.59 -3.81
N PHE A 548 26.28 45.63 -2.48
CA PHE A 548 26.35 44.45 -1.62
C PHE A 548 27.49 43.47 -1.95
N LYS A 549 28.60 43.97 -2.50
CA LYS A 549 29.87 43.22 -2.53
C LYS A 549 30.30 42.92 -1.09
N ASP A 550 30.72 41.68 -0.83
CA ASP A 550 31.18 41.18 0.47
C ASP A 550 30.18 41.43 1.62
N ALA A 551 28.89 41.41 1.28
CA ALA A 551 27.83 41.68 2.23
C ALA A 551 27.68 40.57 3.28
N LYS A 552 27.39 40.98 4.52
CA LYS A 552 27.09 40.07 5.62
C LYS A 552 25.61 39.69 5.59
N THR A 553 25.32 38.39 5.59
CA THR A 553 23.96 37.85 5.62
C THR A 553 23.67 37.30 7.02
N ILE A 554 22.54 37.69 7.58
CA ILE A 554 22.05 37.22 8.88
C ILE A 554 20.95 36.19 8.63
N THR A 555 21.25 34.94 8.96
CA THR A 555 20.36 33.76 8.87
C THR A 555 20.12 33.19 10.28
N LYS A 556 19.51 33.96 11.19
CA LYS A 556 19.15 33.40 12.51
C LYS A 556 17.87 32.59 12.41
N SER A 557 17.91 31.30 12.77
CA SER A 557 16.72 30.50 13.07
C SER A 557 16.15 30.92 14.43
N GLY A 558 15.02 31.62 14.42
CA GLY A 558 14.31 31.94 15.66
C GLY A 558 13.51 30.73 16.10
N GLY A 559 13.87 30.11 17.22
CA GLY A 559 13.06 29.09 17.87
C GLY A 559 11.63 29.59 18.15
N ASN A 560 10.66 28.69 18.06
CA ASN A 560 9.22 28.84 18.33
C ASN A 560 8.79 30.16 19.01
N VAL A 561 8.44 31.19 18.23
CA VAL A 561 7.83 32.42 18.75
C VAL A 561 6.36 32.49 18.31
N LYS A 562 5.45 32.19 19.23
CA LYS A 562 4.02 32.51 19.09
C LYS A 562 3.83 34.04 19.22
N LYS A 563 3.01 34.61 18.32
CA LYS A 563 2.44 35.98 18.26
C LYS A 563 3.23 37.12 17.58
N TYR A 564 2.54 37.74 16.63
CA TYR A 564 2.79 39.03 15.98
C TYR A 564 2.99 40.17 17.00
N THR A 565 4.23 40.40 17.40
CA THR A 565 4.66 41.64 18.04
C THR A 565 5.83 42.16 17.22
N GLY A 566 5.79 43.41 16.76
CA GLY A 566 6.80 43.99 15.87
C GLY A 566 8.19 44.01 16.50
N LYS A 567 8.92 42.88 16.43
CA LYS A 567 10.28 42.78 16.94
C LYS A 567 11.27 43.27 15.90
N SER A 568 12.31 43.90 16.41
CA SER A 568 13.38 44.56 15.68
C SER A 568 14.65 43.72 15.69
N ILE A 569 15.47 43.80 14.64
CA ILE A 569 16.83 43.22 14.65
C ILE A 569 17.83 44.31 15.04
N VAL A 570 18.72 43.98 15.99
CA VAL A 570 19.85 44.85 16.36
C VAL A 570 21.13 44.28 15.75
N ILE A 571 21.76 45.07 14.88
CA ILE A 571 23.05 44.76 14.27
C ILE A 571 24.11 45.50 15.07
N LYS A 572 25.14 44.77 15.53
CA LYS A 572 26.24 45.29 16.35
C LYS A 572 27.58 45.22 15.60
N GLY A 573 28.60 45.90 16.12
CA GLY A 573 29.97 45.86 15.58
C GLY A 573 30.13 46.62 14.25
N LEU A 574 29.27 47.61 14.00
CA LEU A 574 29.38 48.48 12.83
C LEU A 574 30.46 49.54 13.06
N LYS A 575 31.10 49.99 11.98
CA LYS A 575 32.10 51.08 12.04
C LYS A 575 31.38 52.42 12.30
N PRO A 576 31.93 53.31 13.16
CA PRO A 576 31.43 54.69 13.31
C PRO A 576 31.48 55.48 12.01
N ASN A 577 30.61 56.49 11.89
CA ASN A 577 30.54 57.41 10.74
C ASN A 577 30.50 56.72 9.35
N THR A 578 29.98 55.49 9.27
CA THR A 578 30.01 54.66 8.06
C THR A 578 28.60 54.47 7.52
N THR A 579 28.46 54.60 6.20
CA THR A 579 27.19 54.33 5.51
C THR A 579 27.05 52.83 5.27
N TYR A 580 25.91 52.27 5.66
CA TYR A 580 25.51 50.89 5.42
C TYR A 580 24.21 50.83 4.62
N TYR A 581 24.11 49.82 3.78
CA TYR A 581 22.94 49.46 2.99
C TYR A 581 22.40 48.15 3.52
N PHE A 582 21.09 48.09 3.75
CA PHE A 582 20.39 46.91 4.27
C PHE A 582 19.31 46.49 3.30
N ARG A 583 19.13 45.18 3.09
CA ARG A 583 18.05 44.61 2.26
C ARG A 583 17.57 43.31 2.86
N GLN A 584 16.31 42.95 2.62
CA GLN A 584 15.71 41.72 3.12
C GLN A 584 15.08 40.90 2.00
N ARG A 585 14.87 39.61 2.24
CA ARG A 585 14.10 38.74 1.35
C ARG A 585 13.36 37.68 2.12
N TYR A 586 12.23 37.23 1.57
CA TYR A 586 11.49 36.08 2.10
C TYR A 586 12.09 34.77 1.58
N LYS A 587 11.92 33.69 2.34
CA LYS A 587 12.16 32.32 1.92
C LYS A 587 11.04 31.38 2.40
N ALA A 588 10.59 30.49 1.54
CA ALA A 588 9.65 29.41 1.88
C ALA A 588 10.43 28.12 2.07
N ALA A 589 10.28 27.48 3.23
CA ALA A 589 10.81 26.13 3.44
C ALA A 589 9.98 25.12 2.64
N VAL A 590 10.66 24.20 1.97
CA VAL A 590 10.09 23.09 1.22
C VAL A 590 10.75 21.81 1.71
N LYS A 591 9.95 20.81 2.07
CA LYS A 591 10.46 19.47 2.40
C LYS A 591 10.77 18.74 1.10
N THR A 592 12.00 18.26 0.96
CA THR A 592 12.46 17.47 -0.17
C THR A 592 13.20 16.22 0.32
N ASP A 593 13.49 15.29 -0.58
CA ASP A 593 14.24 14.07 -0.22
C ASP A 593 15.67 14.39 0.25
N ALA A 594 16.27 15.44 -0.33
CA ALA A 594 17.54 16.01 0.11
C ALA A 594 17.45 16.85 1.41
N GLY A 595 16.33 16.75 2.15
CA GLY A 595 16.06 17.48 3.39
C GLY A 595 15.25 18.76 3.20
N THR A 596 15.33 19.69 4.16
CA THR A 596 14.61 20.98 4.05
C THR A 596 15.38 21.95 3.16
N LYS A 597 14.81 22.30 2.01
CA LYS A 597 15.32 23.31 1.08
C LYS A 597 14.47 24.57 1.12
N TYR A 598 14.89 25.62 0.42
CA TYR A 598 14.20 26.91 0.44
C TYR A 598 13.99 27.48 -0.96
N LEU A 599 12.76 27.93 -1.24
CA LEU A 599 12.50 28.88 -2.31
C LEU A 599 12.72 30.30 -1.80
N ILE A 600 13.44 31.11 -2.56
CA ILE A 600 14.01 32.37 -2.14
C ILE A 600 13.44 33.52 -3.00
N ALA A 601 12.90 34.53 -2.34
CA ALA A 601 12.45 35.76 -3.00
C ALA A 601 13.65 36.60 -3.50
N PRO A 602 13.45 37.44 -4.53
CA PRO A 602 14.38 38.52 -4.83
C PRO A 602 14.57 39.44 -3.61
N TRP A 603 15.75 40.05 -3.51
CA TRP A 603 16.01 41.05 -2.48
C TRP A 603 15.08 42.27 -2.62
N SER A 604 14.69 42.84 -1.48
CA SER A 604 13.98 44.11 -1.38
C SER A 604 14.84 45.27 -1.90
N LYS A 605 14.22 46.45 -2.05
CA LYS A 605 14.97 47.70 -2.18
C LYS A 605 15.86 47.91 -0.95
N SER A 606 17.00 48.56 -1.15
CA SER A 606 17.96 48.81 -0.06
C SER A 606 17.56 50.02 0.78
N LEU A 607 17.74 49.88 2.10
CA LEU A 607 17.65 50.95 3.07
C LEU A 607 19.06 51.45 3.38
N LYS A 608 19.30 52.75 3.21
CA LYS A 608 20.59 53.41 3.47
C LYS A 608 20.58 54.06 4.85
N ILE A 609 21.56 53.71 5.70
CA ILE A 609 21.68 54.24 7.06
C ILE A 609 23.14 54.60 7.33
N LYS A 610 23.39 55.76 7.95
CA LYS A 610 24.74 56.17 8.40
C LYS A 610 24.85 56.05 9.92
N THR A 611 25.89 55.38 10.41
CA THR A 611 26.17 55.30 11.85
C THR A 611 26.65 56.65 12.40
N LEU A 612 26.44 56.89 13.69
CA LEU A 612 26.83 58.17 14.31
C LEU A 612 28.36 58.32 14.39
N ALA A 613 28.80 59.58 14.47
CA ALA A 613 30.17 59.92 14.87
C ALA A 613 30.47 59.51 16.33
N LYS A 614 31.74 59.57 16.73
CA LYS A 614 32.28 58.98 17.97
C LYS A 614 31.54 59.36 19.24
#